data_AF-A0A7X4XJ28-F1
#
_entry.id   AF-A0A7X4XJ28-F1
#
_cell.length_a   1.000
_cell.length_b   1.000
_cell.length_c   1.000
_cell.angle_alpha   90.00
_cell.angle_beta   90.00
_cell.angle_gamma   90.00
#
_symmetry.space_group_name_H-M   'P 1'
#
loop_
_entity.id
_entity.type
_entity.pdbx_description
1 polymer ?
#
loop_
_entity_poly.entity_id
_entity_poly.type
_entity_poly.pdbx_seq_one_letter_code
_entity_poly.pdbx_strand_id
1 'polypeptide(L)'
;RYIADKLFTYMHSGPSNQYRIIGSIDAGEKIKLLNTNKETGYSQVVDSRGRDGWVESRFVTRDISMAVRLPLLEKELKEVKSQLANARQNADSEKAGLIDSLDARNKQIADLEKSYGEISQQLTASQAEVRELRAKLDTQKEDLLLKYFMYGGGVAGGGLLFGLLLPHIIPRRKRNPAGWA
;
A
#
# COMPACT_ATOMS: atom_id res chain seq x y z
N ARG A 1 -35.49 42.19 -5.99
CA ARG A 1 -35.67 41.84 -7.41
C ARG A 1 -34.58 42.60 -8.18
N TYR A 2 -34.35 42.29 -9.45
CA TYR A 2 -33.34 42.93 -10.28
C TYR A 2 -33.93 43.30 -11.64
N ILE A 3 -33.31 44.24 -12.34
CA ILE A 3 -33.62 44.51 -13.75
C ILE A 3 -32.88 43.52 -14.65
N ALA A 4 -33.60 42.87 -15.57
CA ALA A 4 -33.07 41.92 -16.53
C ALA A 4 -32.04 42.60 -17.47
N ASP A 5 -31.15 41.80 -18.06
CA ASP A 5 -29.94 42.23 -18.78
C ASP A 5 -30.20 43.00 -20.11
N LYS A 6 -30.83 44.17 -20.02
CA LYS A 6 -30.84 45.22 -21.05
C LYS A 6 -30.13 46.45 -20.52
N LEU A 7 -29.36 47.13 -21.37
CA LEU A 7 -28.50 48.28 -21.03
C LEU A 7 -29.15 49.24 -20.01
N PHE A 8 -30.45 49.53 -20.17
CA PHE A 8 -31.29 50.18 -19.17
C PHE A 8 -32.78 49.94 -19.48
N THR A 9 -33.67 50.25 -18.53
CA THR A 9 -35.12 50.39 -18.74
C THR A 9 -35.59 51.79 -18.31
N TYR A 10 -36.61 52.32 -18.97
CA TYR A 10 -37.25 53.56 -18.54
C TYR A 10 -38.21 53.30 -17.37
N MET A 11 -38.25 54.27 -16.47
CA MET A 11 -39.15 54.33 -15.33
C MET A 11 -40.18 55.43 -15.57
N HIS A 12 -41.46 55.10 -15.42
CA HIS A 12 -42.60 55.97 -15.68
C HIS A 12 -43.27 56.39 -14.38
N SER A 13 -43.94 57.56 -14.38
CA SER A 13 -44.68 58.04 -13.20
C SER A 13 -45.99 57.29 -12.94
N GLY A 14 -46.42 56.40 -13.83
CA GLY A 14 -47.66 55.65 -13.71
C GLY A 14 -47.61 54.32 -14.46
N PRO A 15 -48.63 53.46 -14.31
CA PRO A 15 -48.60 52.05 -14.71
C PRO A 15 -48.75 51.83 -16.22
N SER A 16 -48.22 52.68 -17.09
CA SER A 16 -48.20 52.46 -18.55
C SER A 16 -47.15 53.33 -19.24
N ASN A 17 -46.86 53.06 -20.51
CA ASN A 17 -45.96 53.88 -21.34
C ASN A 17 -46.52 55.28 -21.69
N GLN A 18 -47.80 55.55 -21.40
CA GLN A 18 -48.42 56.85 -21.64
C GLN A 18 -48.05 57.88 -20.56
N TYR A 19 -47.53 57.42 -19.42
CA TYR A 19 -47.06 58.28 -18.34
C TYR A 19 -45.65 58.80 -18.62
N ARG A 20 -45.35 59.99 -18.10
CA ARG A 20 -44.07 60.66 -18.25
C ARG A 20 -42.92 59.78 -17.72
N ILE A 21 -41.83 59.71 -18.47
CA ILE A 21 -40.58 59.09 -18.03
C ILE A 21 -39.96 59.96 -16.93
N ILE A 22 -39.71 59.36 -15.77
CA ILE A 22 -39.11 60.00 -14.59
C ILE A 22 -37.66 59.58 -14.37
N GLY A 23 -37.15 58.64 -15.18
CA GLY A 23 -35.74 58.27 -15.21
C GLY A 23 -35.49 56.95 -15.93
N SER A 24 -34.25 56.47 -15.83
CA SER A 24 -33.85 55.12 -16.22
C SER A 24 -33.33 54.33 -15.01
N ILE A 25 -33.37 53.00 -15.14
CA ILE A 25 -32.80 52.03 -14.21
C ILE A 25 -31.87 51.12 -15.02
N ASP A 26 -30.65 50.93 -14.55
CA ASP A 26 -29.65 50.14 -15.25
C ASP A 26 -29.89 48.63 -15.08
N ALA A 27 -29.41 47.82 -16.02
CA ALA A 27 -29.45 46.36 -15.89
C ALA A 27 -28.73 45.91 -14.61
N GLY A 28 -29.29 44.90 -13.94
CA GLY A 28 -28.72 44.35 -12.71
C GLY A 28 -28.89 45.24 -11.47
N GLU A 29 -29.49 46.43 -11.57
CA GLU A 29 -29.78 47.25 -10.40
C GLU A 29 -30.77 46.53 -9.46
N LYS A 30 -30.49 46.57 -8.16
CA LYS A 30 -31.35 45.97 -7.13
C LYS A 30 -32.54 46.87 -6.88
N ILE A 31 -33.73 46.31 -7.00
CA ILE A 31 -35.01 47.03 -6.84
C ILE A 31 -35.95 46.32 -5.86
N LYS A 32 -36.79 47.12 -5.18
CA LYS A 32 -37.89 46.65 -4.33
C LYS A 32 -39.20 46.72 -5.12
N LEU A 33 -39.86 45.59 -5.31
CA LEU A 33 -41.16 45.52 -5.97
C LEU A 33 -42.26 45.89 -4.95
N LEU A 34 -43.09 46.88 -5.28
CA LEU A 34 -44.23 47.32 -4.47
C LEU A 34 -45.54 46.74 -4.98
N ASN A 35 -45.82 46.92 -6.28
CA ASN A 35 -47.07 46.48 -6.90
C ASN A 35 -46.82 45.99 -8.33
N THR A 36 -47.78 45.26 -8.89
CA THR A 36 -47.74 44.81 -10.29
C THR A 36 -49.12 44.95 -10.90
N ASN A 37 -49.22 45.81 -11.92
CA ASN A 37 -50.39 45.95 -12.74
C ASN A 37 -50.31 44.92 -13.89
N LYS A 38 -51.11 43.87 -13.79
CA LYS A 38 -51.16 42.80 -14.80
C LYS A 38 -51.85 43.22 -16.09
N GLU A 39 -52.75 44.19 -16.04
CA GLU A 39 -53.50 44.67 -17.20
C GLU A 39 -52.60 45.44 -18.16
N THR A 40 -51.71 46.26 -17.62
CA THR A 40 -50.79 47.08 -18.41
C THR A 40 -49.40 46.45 -18.57
N GLY A 41 -49.06 45.45 -17.75
CA GLY A 41 -47.75 44.79 -17.75
C GLY A 41 -46.64 45.64 -17.11
N TYR A 42 -47.00 46.55 -16.20
CA TYR A 42 -46.07 47.39 -15.46
C TYR A 42 -46.02 47.03 -13.98
N SER A 43 -44.83 47.14 -13.39
CA SER A 43 -44.57 46.91 -11.98
C SER A 43 -44.09 48.20 -11.31
N GLN A 44 -44.68 48.53 -10.18
CA GLN A 44 -44.24 49.63 -9.34
C GLN A 44 -43.05 49.18 -8.50
N VAL A 45 -41.97 49.93 -8.56
CA VAL A 45 -40.68 49.57 -7.98
C VAL A 45 -40.05 50.78 -7.30
N VAL A 46 -39.28 50.52 -6.25
CA VAL A 46 -38.37 51.50 -5.65
C VAL A 46 -36.94 51.08 -5.99
N ASP A 47 -36.20 51.99 -6.60
CA ASP A 47 -34.80 51.77 -6.96
C ASP A 47 -33.85 51.94 -5.76
N SER A 48 -32.55 51.70 -5.98
CA SER A 48 -31.54 51.85 -4.93
C SER A 48 -31.36 53.29 -4.43
N ARG A 49 -31.81 54.26 -5.22
CA ARG A 49 -31.79 55.71 -4.95
C ARG A 49 -33.05 56.21 -4.24
N GLY A 50 -34.00 55.31 -3.95
CA GLY A 50 -35.26 55.64 -3.27
C GLY A 50 -36.34 56.27 -4.17
N ARG A 51 -36.17 56.24 -5.50
CA ARG A 51 -37.19 56.75 -6.44
C ARG A 51 -38.29 55.72 -6.62
N ASP A 52 -39.55 56.17 -6.50
CA ASP A 52 -40.75 55.36 -6.77
C ASP A 52 -41.21 55.59 -8.21
N GLY A 53 -41.44 54.50 -8.94
CA GLY A 53 -41.91 54.56 -10.31
C GLY A 53 -42.31 53.20 -10.87
N TRP A 54 -42.79 53.22 -12.11
CA TRP A 54 -43.28 52.05 -12.81
C TRP A 54 -42.33 51.64 -13.92
N VAL A 55 -41.97 50.36 -13.97
CA VAL A 55 -41.14 49.76 -15.02
C VAL A 55 -41.89 48.59 -15.65
N GLU A 56 -41.57 48.23 -16.89
CA GLU A 56 -42.18 47.06 -17.50
C GLU A 56 -41.86 45.79 -16.70
N SER A 57 -42.89 45.02 -16.34
CA SER A 57 -42.76 43.82 -15.50
C SER A 57 -41.84 42.77 -16.12
N ARG A 58 -41.73 42.73 -17.46
CA ARG A 58 -40.84 41.81 -18.19
C ARG A 58 -39.36 41.99 -17.85
N PHE A 59 -38.97 43.16 -17.36
CA PHE A 59 -37.60 43.42 -16.94
C PHE A 59 -37.40 43.19 -15.44
N VAL A 60 -38.45 42.96 -14.66
CA VAL A 60 -38.31 42.70 -13.23
C VAL A 60 -38.09 41.20 -12.98
N THR A 61 -36.83 40.82 -12.80
CA THR A 61 -36.45 39.43 -12.51
C THR A 61 -36.14 39.19 -11.03
N ARG A 62 -36.24 37.92 -10.61
CA ARG A 62 -35.78 37.46 -9.29
C ARG A 62 -34.28 37.15 -9.29
N ASP A 63 -33.71 36.87 -10.46
CA ASP A 63 -32.34 36.44 -10.64
C ASP A 63 -31.36 37.61 -10.73
N ILE A 64 -30.16 37.39 -10.20
CA ILE A 64 -29.03 38.33 -10.33
C ILE A 64 -28.64 38.41 -11.81
N SER A 65 -28.34 39.61 -12.30
CA SER A 65 -27.86 39.88 -13.66
C SER A 65 -26.72 38.94 -14.09
N MET A 66 -26.74 38.48 -15.35
CA MET A 66 -25.67 37.66 -15.92
C MET A 66 -24.31 38.37 -15.89
N ALA A 67 -24.29 39.71 -15.89
CA ALA A 67 -23.07 40.50 -15.79
C ALA A 67 -22.28 40.23 -14.50
N VAL A 68 -22.97 39.84 -13.42
CA VAL A 68 -22.33 39.48 -12.15
C VAL A 68 -22.08 37.97 -12.06
N ARG A 69 -22.98 37.14 -12.58
CA ARG A 69 -22.86 35.68 -12.51
C ARG A 69 -21.73 35.13 -13.39
N LEU A 70 -21.54 35.68 -14.59
CA LEU A 70 -20.55 35.19 -15.55
C LEU A 70 -19.11 35.28 -15.02
N PRO A 71 -18.61 36.43 -14.51
CA PRO A 71 -17.23 36.49 -14.00
C PRO A 71 -17.02 35.62 -12.76
N LEU A 72 -18.05 35.42 -11.93
CA LEU A 72 -17.98 34.51 -10.78
C LEU A 72 -17.86 33.05 -11.22
N LEU A 73 -18.67 32.64 -12.20
CA LEU A 73 -18.62 31.28 -12.77
C LEU A 73 -17.31 31.02 -13.50
N GLU A 74 -16.78 32.00 -14.24
CA GLU A 74 -15.46 31.87 -14.89
C GLU A 74 -14.34 31.70 -13.87
N LYS A 75 -14.40 32.45 -12.76
CA LYS A 75 -13.43 32.33 -11.66
C LYS A 75 -13.51 30.95 -11.01
N GLU A 76 -14.71 30.48 -10.71
CA GLU A 76 -14.95 29.16 -10.13
C GLU A 76 -14.50 28.04 -11.08
N LEU A 77 -14.81 28.15 -12.37
CA LEU A 77 -14.36 27.19 -13.37
C LEU A 77 -12.84 27.13 -13.47
N LYS A 78 -12.16 28.29 -13.43
CA LYS A 78 -10.70 28.36 -13.43
C LYS A 78 -10.10 27.69 -12.20
N GLU A 79 -10.68 27.96 -11.03
CA GLU A 79 -10.26 27.35 -9.76
C GLU A 79 -10.43 25.83 -9.79
N VAL A 80 -11.62 25.34 -10.17
CA VAL A 80 -11.92 23.91 -10.25
C VAL A 80 -11.02 23.21 -11.27
N LYS A 81 -10.74 23.83 -12.43
CA LYS A 81 -9.79 23.30 -13.42
C LYS A 81 -8.37 23.21 -12.86
N SER A 82 -7.93 24.22 -12.11
CA SER A 82 -6.63 24.24 -11.45
C SER A 82 -6.51 23.11 -10.41
N GLN A 83 -7.52 22.96 -9.55
CA GLN A 83 -7.58 21.90 -8.55
C GLN A 83 -7.59 20.51 -9.20
N LEU A 84 -8.35 20.33 -10.27
CA LEU A 84 -8.38 19.07 -11.01
C LEU A 84 -7.01 18.75 -11.65
N ALA A 85 -6.33 19.74 -12.22
CA ALA A 85 -4.99 19.56 -12.78
C ALA A 85 -3.99 19.13 -11.70
N ASN A 86 -3.99 19.80 -10.55
CA ASN A 86 -3.14 19.46 -9.41
C ASN A 86 -3.46 18.05 -8.86
N ALA A 87 -4.74 17.71 -8.73
CA ALA A 87 -5.17 16.39 -8.26
C ALA A 87 -4.71 15.28 -9.20
N ARG A 88 -4.81 15.50 -10.52
CA ARG A 88 -4.31 14.55 -11.53
C ARG A 88 -2.80 14.39 -11.45
N GLN A 89 -2.06 15.49 -11.36
CA GLN A 89 -0.60 15.44 -11.24
C GLN A 89 -0.16 14.69 -9.97
N ASN A 90 -0.83 14.94 -8.84
CA ASN A 90 -0.55 14.22 -7.60
C ASN A 90 -0.84 12.72 -7.72
N ALA A 91 -2.00 12.36 -8.29
CA ALA A 91 -2.38 10.97 -8.50
C ALA A 91 -1.39 10.24 -9.45
N ASP A 92 -0.95 10.91 -10.52
CA ASP A 92 0.04 10.35 -11.44
C ASP A 92 1.39 10.13 -10.75
N SER A 93 1.83 11.09 -9.92
CA SER A 93 3.07 10.97 -9.14
C SER A 93 3.01 9.87 -8.08
N GLU A 94 1.88 9.74 -7.39
CA GLU A 94 1.65 8.69 -6.38
C GLU A 94 1.60 7.32 -7.04
N LYS A 95 0.92 7.21 -8.20
CA LYS A 95 0.88 5.98 -8.97
C LYS A 95 2.27 5.57 -9.46
N ALA A 96 3.09 6.51 -9.93
CA ALA A 96 4.47 6.22 -10.32
C ALA A 96 5.28 5.69 -9.12
N GLY A 97 5.19 6.35 -7.96
CA GLY A 97 5.87 5.90 -6.75
C GLY A 97 5.40 4.53 -6.23
N LEU A 98 4.11 4.21 -6.41
CA LEU A 98 3.56 2.89 -6.09
C LEU A 98 4.09 1.81 -7.03
N ILE A 99 4.22 2.09 -8.33
CA ILE A 99 4.81 1.15 -9.30
C ILE A 99 6.27 0.86 -8.94
N ASP A 100 7.07 1.90 -8.67
CA ASP A 100 8.47 1.74 -8.27
C ASP A 100 8.61 0.93 -6.97
N SER A 101 7.74 1.21 -6.00
CA SER A 101 7.70 0.46 -4.73
C SER A 101 7.32 -1.00 -4.94
N LEU A 102 6.35 -1.28 -5.81
CA LEU A 102 5.89 -2.62 -6.13
C LEU A 102 6.99 -3.42 -6.84
N ASP A 103 7.70 -2.81 -7.78
CA ASP A 103 8.85 -3.43 -8.46
C ASP A 103 10.00 -3.73 -7.47
N ALA A 104 10.31 -2.80 -6.57
CA ALA A 104 11.31 -3.02 -5.53
C ALA A 104 10.92 -4.18 -4.60
N ARG A 105 9.65 -4.26 -4.19
CA ARG A 105 9.12 -5.34 -3.35
C ARG A 105 9.13 -6.68 -4.07
N ASN A 106 8.76 -6.72 -5.34
CA ASN A 106 8.81 -7.94 -6.16
C ASN A 106 10.23 -8.48 -6.28
N LYS A 107 11.23 -7.60 -6.48
CA LYS A 107 12.64 -8.00 -6.47
C LYS A 107 13.06 -8.59 -5.11
N GLN A 108 12.67 -7.94 -4.02
CA GLN A 108 12.95 -8.45 -2.67
C GLN A 108 12.32 -9.82 -2.41
N ILE A 109 11.08 -10.04 -2.88
CA ILE A 109 10.42 -11.34 -2.77
C ILE A 109 11.19 -12.40 -3.57
N ALA A 110 11.56 -12.10 -4.82
CA ALA A 110 12.33 -13.02 -5.66
C ALA A 110 13.69 -13.39 -5.04
N ASP A 111 14.40 -12.41 -4.47
CA ASP A 111 15.67 -12.63 -3.77
C ASP A 111 15.49 -13.49 -2.51
N LEU A 112 14.39 -13.27 -1.77
CA LEU A 112 14.07 -14.03 -0.57
C LEU A 112 13.70 -15.49 -0.92
N GLU A 113 12.92 -15.70 -1.97
CA GLU A 113 12.57 -17.02 -2.48
C GLU A 113 13.83 -17.79 -2.93
N LYS A 114 14.74 -17.11 -3.65
CA LYS A 114 16.02 -17.70 -4.04
C LYS A 114 16.86 -18.10 -2.83
N SER A 115 17.01 -17.19 -1.86
CA SER A 115 17.77 -17.44 -0.64
C SER A 115 17.19 -18.60 0.17
N TYR A 116 15.86 -18.67 0.26
CA TYR A 116 15.16 -19.78 0.90
C TYR A 116 15.44 -21.11 0.20
N GLY A 117 15.42 -21.14 -1.13
CA GLY A 117 15.78 -22.31 -1.92
C GLY A 117 17.22 -22.78 -1.66
N GLU A 118 18.17 -21.85 -1.64
CA GLU A 118 19.58 -22.15 -1.35
C GLU A 118 19.78 -22.70 0.07
N ILE A 119 19.16 -22.08 1.07
CA ILE A 119 19.21 -22.53 2.47
C ILE A 119 18.59 -23.93 2.62
N SER A 120 17.47 -24.18 1.94
CA SER A 120 16.80 -25.49 1.95
C SER A 120 17.69 -26.59 1.35
N GLN A 121 18.39 -26.29 0.25
CA GLN A 121 19.35 -27.20 -0.35
C GLN A 121 20.55 -27.46 0.57
N GLN A 122 21.12 -26.41 1.17
CA GLN A 122 22.22 -26.55 2.12
C GLN A 122 21.84 -27.38 3.34
N LEU A 123 20.63 -27.19 3.87
CA LEU A 123 20.12 -27.96 5.00
C LEU A 123 20.01 -29.46 4.64
N THR A 124 19.50 -29.76 3.45
CA THR A 124 19.37 -31.14 2.96
C THR A 124 20.75 -31.78 2.75
N ALA A 125 21.70 -31.04 2.15
CA ALA A 125 23.07 -31.50 1.96
C ALA A 125 23.79 -31.77 3.28
N SER A 126 23.67 -30.86 4.26
CA SER A 126 24.25 -31.03 5.59
C SER A 126 23.64 -32.21 6.34
N GLN A 127 22.32 -32.42 6.24
CA GLN A 127 21.68 -33.61 6.81
C GLN A 127 22.16 -34.91 6.15
N ALA A 128 22.37 -34.91 4.84
CA ALA A 128 22.92 -36.06 4.13
C ALA A 128 24.36 -36.36 4.57
N GLU A 129 25.21 -35.33 4.67
CA GLU A 129 26.59 -35.44 5.14
C GLU A 129 26.66 -35.98 6.57
N VAL A 130 25.81 -35.48 7.48
CA VAL A 130 25.72 -35.99 8.86
C VAL A 130 25.33 -37.47 8.89
N ARG A 131 24.39 -37.90 8.03
CA ARG A 131 23.99 -39.31 7.92
C ARG A 131 25.15 -40.17 7.40
N GLU A 132 25.86 -39.70 6.39
CA GLU A 132 27.02 -40.39 5.83
C GLU A 132 28.15 -40.53 6.85
N LEU A 133 28.50 -39.44 7.55
CA LEU A 133 29.53 -39.43 8.58
C LEU A 133 29.17 -40.38 9.73
N ARG A 134 27.90 -40.45 10.13
CA ARG A 134 27.43 -41.43 11.13
C ARG A 134 27.61 -42.87 10.64
N ALA A 135 27.21 -43.17 9.41
CA ALA A 135 27.37 -44.51 8.83
C ALA A 135 28.85 -44.93 8.73
N LYS A 136 29.73 -44.01 8.34
CA LYS A 136 31.20 -44.20 8.33
C LYS A 136 31.76 -44.43 9.74
N LEU A 137 31.25 -43.69 10.73
CA LEU A 137 31.69 -43.86 12.12
C LEU A 137 31.28 -45.22 12.67
N ASP A 138 30.07 -45.69 12.38
CA ASP A 138 29.58 -46.99 12.84
C ASP A 138 30.32 -48.16 12.19
N THR A 139 30.56 -48.10 10.88
CA THR A 139 31.41 -49.09 10.18
C THR A 139 32.85 -49.10 10.69
N GLN A 140 33.46 -47.94 10.90
CA GLN A 140 34.81 -47.87 11.48
C GLN A 140 34.87 -48.43 12.90
N LYS A 141 33.83 -48.22 13.72
CA LYS A 141 33.74 -48.80 15.06
C LYS A 141 33.65 -50.32 15.00
N GLU A 142 32.82 -50.87 14.12
CA GLU A 142 32.70 -52.33 13.93
C GLU A 142 34.02 -52.96 13.48
N ASP A 143 34.70 -52.36 12.50
CA ASP A 143 36.00 -52.82 12.02
C ASP A 143 37.09 -52.75 13.10
N LEU A 144 37.10 -51.67 13.89
CA LEU A 144 38.02 -51.55 15.03
C LEU A 144 37.74 -52.66 16.06
N LEU A 145 36.47 -52.90 16.38
CA LEU A 145 36.06 -53.87 17.39
C LEU A 145 36.41 -55.30 16.95
N LEU A 146 36.17 -55.64 15.68
CA LEU A 146 36.58 -56.92 15.08
C LEU A 146 38.11 -57.09 15.12
N LYS A 147 38.87 -56.05 14.81
CA LYS A 147 40.35 -56.08 14.85
C LYS A 147 40.87 -56.34 16.26
N TYR A 148 40.36 -55.63 17.28
CA TYR A 148 40.77 -55.84 18.66
C TYR A 148 40.31 -57.20 19.22
N PHE A 149 39.10 -57.65 18.85
CA PHE A 149 38.61 -58.99 19.21
C PHE A 149 39.49 -60.09 18.61
N MET A 150 39.88 -59.97 17.34
CA MET A 150 40.77 -60.92 16.67
C MET A 150 42.15 -60.99 17.33
N TYR A 151 42.74 -59.85 17.71
CA TYR A 151 44.00 -59.84 18.46
C TYR A 151 43.85 -60.47 19.85
N GLY A 152 42.79 -60.13 20.59
CA GLY A 152 42.52 -60.71 21.91
C GLY A 152 42.28 -62.22 21.86
N GLY A 153 41.45 -62.69 20.93
CA GLY A 153 41.15 -64.10 20.71
C GLY A 153 42.37 -64.90 20.25
N GLY A 154 43.20 -64.32 19.36
CA GLY A 154 44.46 -64.95 18.93
C GLY A 154 45.47 -65.11 20.06
N VAL A 155 45.65 -64.07 20.89
CA VAL A 155 46.54 -64.13 22.06
C VAL A 155 46.01 -65.10 23.12
N ALA A 156 44.71 -65.07 23.42
CA ALA A 156 44.09 -65.98 24.38
C ALA A 156 44.16 -67.45 23.91
N GLY A 157 43.85 -67.71 22.64
CA GLY A 157 43.93 -69.05 22.04
C GLY A 157 45.36 -69.58 21.99
N GLY A 158 46.31 -68.75 21.56
CA GLY A 158 47.74 -69.09 21.59
C GLY A 158 48.23 -69.38 23.00
N GLY A 159 47.91 -68.51 23.97
CA GLY A 159 48.28 -68.69 25.38
C GLY A 159 47.70 -69.97 25.98
N LEU A 160 46.46 -70.34 25.64
CA LEU A 160 45.82 -71.58 26.09
C LEU A 160 46.48 -72.83 25.46
N LEU A 161 46.77 -72.79 24.16
CA LEU A 161 47.49 -73.87 23.48
C LEU A 161 48.88 -74.07 24.09
N PHE A 162 49.65 -73.00 24.28
CA PHE A 162 50.95 -73.08 24.94
C PHE A 162 50.82 -73.56 26.39
N GLY A 163 49.86 -73.05 27.17
CA GLY A 163 49.62 -73.49 28.54
C GLY A 163 49.25 -74.97 28.68
N LEU A 164 48.56 -75.55 27.68
CA LEU A 164 48.19 -76.97 27.65
C LEU A 164 49.31 -77.87 27.10
N LEU A 165 50.10 -77.40 26.13
CA LEU A 165 51.20 -78.18 25.53
C LEU A 165 52.48 -78.17 26.38
N LEU A 166 52.85 -77.04 26.99
CA LEU A 166 54.07 -76.93 27.80
C LEU A 166 54.20 -78.04 28.88
N PRO A 167 53.15 -78.41 29.63
CA PRO A 167 53.21 -79.49 30.62
C PRO A 167 53.51 -80.88 30.03
N HIS A 168 53.25 -81.10 28.75
CA HIS A 168 53.37 -82.40 28.11
C HIS A 168 54.75 -82.62 27.45
N ILE A 169 55.42 -81.54 27.05
CA ILE A 169 56.71 -81.60 26.35
C ILE A 169 57.88 -81.43 27.33
N ILE A 170 57.66 -80.76 28.47
CA ILE A 170 58.70 -80.58 29.49
C ILE A 170 58.72 -81.82 30.41
N PRO A 171 59.82 -82.59 30.47
CA PRO A 171 59.90 -83.75 31.36
C PRO A 171 59.80 -83.30 32.81
N ARG A 172 58.90 -83.93 33.58
CA ARG A 172 58.77 -83.71 35.02
C ARG A 172 60.12 -83.93 35.72
N ARG A 173 60.66 -82.89 36.35
CA ARG A 173 61.80 -83.02 37.27
C ARG A 173 61.40 -83.95 38.42
N LYS A 174 62.18 -85.01 38.61
CA LYS A 174 62.09 -85.93 39.75
C LYS A 174 62.11 -85.13 41.06
N ARG A 175 61.08 -85.31 41.90
CA ARG A 175 61.15 -84.96 43.33
C ARG A 175 62.06 -85.99 44.00
N ASN A 176 63.20 -85.55 44.52
CA ASN A 176 63.93 -86.32 45.52
C ASN A 176 63.26 -86.12 46.89
N PRO A 177 62.98 -87.18 47.66
CA PRO A 177 62.73 -87.03 49.08
C PRO A 177 64.09 -86.88 49.78
N ALA A 178 64.22 -85.89 50.65
CA ALA A 178 65.28 -85.87 51.65
C ALA A 178 64.71 -85.28 52.94
N GLY A 179 64.70 -86.11 53.98
CA GLY A 179 64.54 -85.73 55.39
C GLY A 179 65.74 -84.95 55.93
N TRP A 180 65.86 -84.55 57.20
CA TRP A 180 65.12 -84.71 58.46
C TRP A 180 65.40 -83.45 59.32
N ALA A 181 64.45 -83.04 60.17
CA ALA A 181 64.59 -82.47 61.52
C ALA A 181 63.21 -82.06 62.04
#